data_AF-A0A448JBF5-F1
#
_entry.id   AF-A0A448JBF5-F1
#
_cell.length_a   1.000
_cell.length_b   1.000
_cell.length_c   1.000
_cell.angle_alpha   90.00
_cell.angle_beta   90.00
_cell.angle_gamma   90.00
#
_symmetry.space_group_name_H-M   'P 1'
#
loop_
_entity.id
_entity.type
_entity.pdbx_description
1 polymer ?
#
loop_
_entity_poly.entity_id
_entity_poly.type
_entity_poly.pdbx_seq_one_letter_code
_entity_poly.pdbx_strand_id
1 'polypeptide(L)'
;MEFKDHFSWWGSWVLGRELSDEEKACFASHYKLWQECMKLDEPIIILEDDVEFSDEFLNNGVEYIDELLKSKYEYIRLCYLFDKRLYFLNESGYCLSFEKLAGTQGYVLQVSAAMKFLKCAKNWIYAVDDYMDMFYKHNVLNIVKKPLLLKHDCRIESSISQAGRLFLKAKFYRKIIREIFRLYRNILKLSYTFYIKKKLDIN
;
A
#
# COMPACT_ATOMS: atom_id res chain seq x y z
N MET A 1 0.55 23.52 7.07
CA MET A 1 0.68 22.06 6.93
C MET A 1 1.04 21.80 5.47
N GLU A 2 2.21 21.23 5.27
CA GLU A 2 2.95 21.12 4.00
C GLU A 2 2.15 20.47 2.86
N PHE A 3 1.22 19.57 3.19
CA PHE A 3 0.48 18.75 2.21
C PHE A 3 -1.01 19.10 2.09
N LYS A 4 -1.44 20.30 2.50
CA LYS A 4 -2.87 20.69 2.48
C LYS A 4 -3.50 20.54 1.09
N ASP A 5 -2.75 20.81 0.05
CA ASP A 5 -3.24 20.82 -1.33
C ASP A 5 -3.58 19.42 -1.87
N HIS A 6 -3.08 18.36 -1.21
CA HIS A 6 -3.44 16.98 -1.53
C HIS A 6 -4.83 16.57 -1.00
N PHE A 7 -5.38 17.30 -0.02
CA PHE A 7 -6.66 17.01 0.60
C PHE A 7 -7.79 17.78 -0.07
N SER A 8 -8.27 17.23 -1.18
CA SER A 8 -9.42 17.76 -1.90
C SER A 8 -10.71 17.70 -1.06
N TRP A 9 -11.48 18.81 -1.06
CA TRP A 9 -12.76 18.92 -0.36
C TRP A 9 -13.80 17.84 -0.77
N TRP A 10 -13.70 17.35 -2.01
CA TRP A 10 -14.58 16.32 -2.57
C TRP A 10 -14.12 14.89 -2.23
N GLY A 11 -12.91 14.71 -1.69
CA GLY A 11 -12.37 13.39 -1.32
C GLY A 11 -13.28 12.66 -0.33
N SER A 12 -13.87 13.38 0.62
CA SER A 12 -14.80 12.83 1.61
C SER A 12 -16.11 12.33 1.00
N TRP A 13 -16.51 12.84 -0.18
CA TRP A 13 -17.69 12.38 -0.89
C TRP A 13 -17.42 11.05 -1.59
N VAL A 14 -16.18 10.85 -2.05
CA VAL A 14 -15.72 9.62 -2.70
C VAL A 14 -15.44 8.52 -1.68
N LEU A 15 -14.77 8.84 -0.57
CA LEU A 15 -14.48 7.89 0.50
C LEU A 15 -15.73 7.60 1.36
N GLY A 16 -16.63 8.58 1.50
CA GLY A 16 -17.80 8.52 2.36
C GLY A 16 -17.53 8.91 3.82
N ARG A 17 -16.30 9.30 4.14
CA ARG A 17 -15.82 9.85 5.41
C ARG A 17 -14.61 10.73 5.12
N GLU A 18 -14.16 11.49 6.12
CA GLU A 18 -12.85 12.14 6.06
C GLU A 18 -11.76 11.16 6.51
N LEU A 19 -10.54 11.39 6.03
CA LEU A 19 -9.36 10.75 6.60
C LEU A 19 -9.14 11.34 8.00
N SER A 20 -8.81 10.47 8.96
CA SER A 20 -8.40 10.93 10.30
C SER A 20 -7.05 11.63 10.21
N ASP A 21 -6.68 12.41 11.23
CA ASP A 21 -5.40 13.12 11.21
C ASP A 21 -4.22 12.14 11.27
N GLU A 22 -4.41 10.98 11.90
CA GLU A 22 -3.45 9.87 11.91
C GLU A 22 -3.26 9.29 10.51
N GLU A 23 -4.35 9.04 9.76
CA GLU A 23 -4.25 8.56 8.37
C GLU A 23 -3.57 9.58 7.45
N LYS A 24 -3.85 10.87 7.65
CA LYS A 24 -3.19 11.96 6.92
C LYS A 24 -1.70 12.02 7.23
N ALA A 25 -1.34 11.91 8.52
CA ALA A 25 0.05 11.94 8.97
C ALA A 25 0.83 10.73 8.48
N CYS A 26 0.24 9.53 8.56
CA CYS A 26 0.81 8.29 8.03
C CYS A 26 1.06 8.43 6.51
N PHE A 27 0.08 8.90 5.74
CA PHE A 27 0.26 9.15 4.31
C PHE A 27 1.39 10.16 4.05
N ALA A 28 1.42 11.28 4.78
CA ALA A 28 2.46 12.29 4.63
C ALA A 28 3.87 11.74 4.90
N SER A 29 4.02 10.91 5.93
CA SER A 29 5.30 10.28 6.28
C SER A 29 5.82 9.39 5.14
N HIS A 30 4.99 8.47 4.65
CA HIS A 30 5.38 7.61 3.52
C HIS A 30 5.58 8.40 2.23
N TYR A 31 4.77 9.41 1.95
CA TYR A 31 4.96 10.26 0.77
C TYR A 31 6.34 10.93 0.79
N LYS A 32 6.79 11.44 1.95
CA LYS A 32 8.14 11.98 2.11
C LYS A 32 9.22 10.92 1.88
N LEU A 33 9.03 9.70 2.39
CA LEU A 33 9.97 8.61 2.14
C LEU A 33 10.05 8.23 0.65
N TRP A 34 8.93 8.31 -0.08
CA TRP A 34 8.93 8.11 -1.54
C TRP A 34 9.69 9.22 -2.25
N GLN A 35 9.54 10.48 -1.80
CA GLN A 35 10.33 11.60 -2.33
C GLN A 35 11.82 11.42 -2.05
N GLU A 36 12.18 10.93 -0.86
CA GLU A 36 13.57 10.66 -0.51
C GLU A 36 14.15 9.51 -1.34
N CYS A 37 13.40 8.43 -1.58
CA CYS A 37 13.80 7.36 -2.50
C CYS A 37 14.12 7.91 -3.91
N MET A 38 13.26 8.80 -4.44
CA MET A 38 13.54 9.47 -5.72
C MET A 38 14.75 10.39 -5.68
N LYS A 39 15.01 11.04 -4.54
CA LYS A 39 16.11 11.99 -4.37
C LYS A 39 17.47 11.29 -4.22
N LEU A 40 17.50 10.17 -3.50
CA LEU A 40 18.68 9.32 -3.36
C LEU A 40 19.00 8.55 -4.66
N ASP A 41 17.98 8.35 -5.51
CA ASP A 41 18.06 7.53 -6.72
C ASP A 41 18.51 6.09 -6.43
N GLU A 42 18.09 5.57 -5.27
CA GLU A 42 18.40 4.22 -4.82
C GLU A 42 17.17 3.55 -4.18
N PRO A 43 17.07 2.21 -4.25
CA PRO A 43 16.05 1.47 -3.52
C PRO A 43 16.23 1.59 -2.02
N ILE A 44 15.13 1.75 -1.30
CA ILE A 44 15.12 1.86 0.16
C ILE A 44 14.21 0.80 0.78
N ILE A 45 14.54 0.41 2.02
CA ILE A 45 13.67 -0.38 2.89
C ILE A 45 13.02 0.60 3.86
N ILE A 46 11.70 0.62 3.90
CA ILE A 46 10.91 1.43 4.81
C ILE A 46 10.35 0.51 5.88
N LEU A 47 10.54 0.90 7.15
CA LEU A 47 10.05 0.20 8.33
C LEU A 47 9.34 1.21 9.25
N GLU A 48 8.20 0.82 9.80
CA GLU A 48 7.56 1.49 10.94
C GLU A 48 8.31 1.15 12.22
N ASP A 49 8.05 1.89 13.30
CA ASP A 49 8.73 1.76 14.58
C ASP A 49 8.28 0.54 15.40
N ASP A 50 7.13 -0.05 15.06
CA ASP A 50 6.47 -1.15 15.77
C ASP A 50 6.64 -2.53 15.09
N VAL A 51 7.64 -2.68 14.22
CA VAL A 51 7.94 -3.98 13.57
C VAL A 51 8.89 -4.84 14.38
N GLU A 52 8.62 -6.14 14.37
CA GLU A 52 9.55 -7.16 14.85
C GLU A 52 10.12 -7.94 13.66
N PHE A 53 11.41 -8.25 13.70
CA PHE A 53 12.02 -9.13 12.70
C PHE A 53 11.64 -10.59 12.96
N SER A 54 11.37 -11.35 11.89
CA SER A 54 11.21 -12.79 12.02
C SER A 54 12.54 -13.47 12.31
N ASP A 55 12.52 -14.66 12.91
CA ASP A 55 13.73 -15.43 13.21
C ASP A 55 14.51 -15.73 11.92
N GLU A 56 13.79 -15.94 10.83
CA GLU A 56 14.34 -16.11 9.48
C GLU A 56 15.12 -14.87 9.02
N PHE A 57 14.58 -13.67 9.23
CA PHE A 57 15.30 -12.43 8.89
C PHE A 57 16.48 -12.19 9.83
N LEU A 58 16.37 -12.53 11.12
CA LEU A 58 17.49 -12.40 12.07
C LEU A 58 18.66 -13.33 11.72
N ASN A 59 18.36 -14.51 11.19
CA ASN A 59 19.39 -15.49 10.80
C ASN A 59 20.01 -15.19 9.43
N ASN A 60 19.23 -14.71 8.46
CA ASN A 60 19.63 -14.57 7.05
C ASN A 60 19.42 -13.15 6.47
N GLY A 61 19.47 -12.13 7.34
CA GLY A 61 19.02 -10.78 7.00
C GLY A 61 19.86 -10.09 5.94
N VAL A 62 21.18 -10.33 5.91
CA VAL A 62 22.09 -9.73 4.92
C VAL A 62 21.77 -10.25 3.52
N GLU A 63 21.55 -11.56 3.39
CA GLU A 63 21.17 -12.20 2.13
C GLU A 63 19.82 -11.69 1.64
N TYR A 64 18.84 -11.56 2.54
CA TYR A 64 17.53 -11.02 2.18
C TYR A 64 17.60 -9.55 1.75
N ILE A 65 18.36 -8.71 2.45
CA ILE A 65 18.50 -7.30 2.07
C ILE A 65 19.14 -7.20 0.67
N ASP A 66 20.21 -7.95 0.40
CA ASP A 66 20.86 -7.96 -0.91
C ASP A 66 19.91 -8.44 -2.02
N GLU A 67 19.17 -9.51 -1.78
CA GLU A 67 18.17 -10.06 -2.71
C GLU A 67 17.05 -9.05 -3.00
N LEU A 68 16.51 -8.41 -1.96
CA LEU A 68 15.37 -7.50 -2.06
C LEU A 68 15.74 -6.20 -2.78
N LEU A 69 16.92 -5.64 -2.50
CA LEU A 69 17.38 -4.40 -3.15
C LEU A 69 17.69 -4.61 -4.63
N LYS A 70 18.16 -5.80 -5.03
CA LYS A 70 18.42 -6.20 -6.43
C LYS A 70 17.18 -6.75 -7.15
N SER A 71 16.05 -6.85 -6.47
CA SER A 71 14.86 -7.48 -7.01
C SER A 71 14.31 -6.72 -8.22
N LYS A 72 13.79 -7.47 -9.21
CA LYS A 72 13.07 -6.90 -10.37
C LYS A 72 11.71 -6.32 -10.00
N TYR A 73 11.22 -6.59 -8.80
CA TYR A 73 9.91 -6.13 -8.33
C TYR A 73 10.04 -4.75 -7.69
N GLU A 74 9.16 -3.84 -8.10
CA GLU A 74 9.30 -2.43 -7.78
C GLU A 74 8.87 -2.07 -6.34
N TYR A 75 8.00 -2.90 -5.77
CA TYR A 75 7.44 -2.73 -4.43
C TYR A 75 7.22 -4.09 -3.82
N ILE A 76 7.80 -4.36 -2.65
CA ILE A 76 7.81 -5.68 -2.02
C ILE A 76 7.43 -5.55 -0.55
N ARG A 77 6.31 -6.14 -0.16
CA ARG A 77 5.85 -6.21 1.23
C ARG A 77 6.63 -7.25 2.01
N LEU A 78 7.08 -6.88 3.20
CA LEU A 78 7.76 -7.76 4.15
C LEU A 78 6.79 -8.35 5.20
N CYS A 79 5.62 -7.71 5.35
CA CYS A 79 4.47 -8.14 6.14
C CYS A 79 3.16 -7.64 5.50
N TYR A 80 2.03 -8.18 5.96
CA TYR A 80 0.69 -7.72 5.60
C TYR A 80 -0.29 -7.98 6.74
N LEU A 81 -1.40 -7.24 6.78
CA LEU A 81 -2.41 -7.35 7.83
C LEU A 81 -3.52 -8.36 7.50
N PHE A 82 -3.91 -8.45 6.23
CA PHE A 82 -5.00 -9.31 5.79
C PHE A 82 -4.47 -10.48 4.99
N ASP A 83 -4.69 -11.69 5.50
CA ASP A 83 -4.39 -12.91 4.76
C ASP A 83 -5.41 -13.09 3.63
N LYS A 84 -4.88 -13.13 2.42
CA LYS A 84 -5.62 -13.06 1.16
C LYS A 84 -5.00 -13.99 0.13
N ARG A 85 -5.67 -14.15 -1.01
CA ARG A 85 -5.16 -15.02 -2.07
C ARG A 85 -3.81 -14.50 -2.58
N LEU A 86 -2.81 -15.39 -2.56
CA LEU A 86 -1.47 -15.19 -3.08
C LEU A 86 -1.24 -16.11 -4.29
N TYR A 87 -0.52 -15.59 -5.27
CA TYR A 87 -0.08 -16.32 -6.46
C TYR A 87 1.44 -16.35 -6.48
N PHE A 88 2.04 -17.53 -6.36
CA PHE A 88 3.50 -17.68 -6.41
C PHE A 88 4.02 -17.32 -7.81
N LEU A 89 4.99 -16.42 -7.85
CA LEU A 89 5.60 -15.95 -9.09
C LEU A 89 6.90 -16.70 -9.42
N ASN A 90 7.59 -17.23 -8.41
CA ASN A 90 8.83 -17.98 -8.55
C ASN A 90 9.11 -18.82 -7.29
N GLU A 91 10.13 -19.68 -7.39
CA GLU A 91 10.63 -20.52 -6.29
C GLU A 91 11.35 -19.72 -5.20
N SER A 92 11.81 -18.50 -5.51
CA SER A 92 12.43 -17.57 -4.55
C SER A 92 11.44 -16.98 -3.54
N GLY A 93 10.16 -17.38 -3.57
CA GLY A 93 9.16 -16.98 -2.58
C GLY A 93 8.50 -15.63 -2.83
N TYR A 94 8.58 -15.09 -4.05
CA TYR A 94 7.80 -13.89 -4.40
C TYR A 94 6.37 -14.27 -4.76
N CYS A 95 5.41 -13.60 -4.12
CA CYS A 95 3.99 -13.81 -4.33
C CYS A 95 3.31 -12.52 -4.81
N LEU A 96 2.33 -12.63 -5.69
CA LEU A 96 1.46 -11.55 -6.11
C LEU A 96 0.09 -11.66 -5.43
N SER A 97 -0.49 -10.54 -5.00
CA SER A 97 -1.91 -10.47 -4.66
C SER A 97 -2.63 -9.42 -5.51
N PHE A 98 -3.88 -9.73 -5.86
CA PHE A 98 -4.82 -8.74 -6.42
C PHE A 98 -5.81 -8.25 -5.36
N GLU A 99 -5.69 -8.70 -4.12
CA GLU A 99 -6.60 -8.37 -3.03
C GLU A 99 -6.00 -7.28 -2.12
N LYS A 100 -6.83 -6.75 -1.21
CA LYS A 100 -6.38 -5.77 -0.22
C LYS A 100 -5.63 -6.51 0.88
N LEU A 101 -4.31 -6.33 0.93
CA LEU A 101 -3.43 -6.89 1.96
C LEU A 101 -3.32 -5.95 3.17
N ALA A 102 -3.38 -4.64 2.92
CA ALA A 102 -3.21 -3.57 3.91
C ALA A 102 -1.87 -3.61 4.67
N GLY A 103 -1.65 -2.56 5.46
CA GLY A 103 -0.45 -2.37 6.27
C GLY A 103 0.66 -1.65 5.52
N THR A 104 1.48 -0.92 6.27
CA THR A 104 2.66 -0.19 5.79
C THR A 104 3.89 -0.46 6.64
N GLN A 105 3.82 -1.46 7.55
CA GLN A 105 4.80 -1.66 8.61
C GLN A 105 6.19 -1.98 8.07
N GLY A 106 6.29 -2.68 6.95
CA GLY A 106 7.57 -2.72 6.25
C GLY A 106 7.52 -3.22 4.81
N TYR A 107 8.28 -2.53 3.97
CA TYR A 107 8.37 -2.81 2.54
C TYR A 107 9.65 -2.28 1.91
N VAL A 108 10.05 -2.91 0.81
CA VAL A 108 11.09 -2.41 -0.09
C VAL A 108 10.42 -1.56 -1.16
N LEU A 109 11.04 -0.43 -1.48
CA LEU A 109 10.59 0.50 -2.51
C LEU A 109 11.73 0.76 -3.49
N GLN A 110 11.53 0.36 -4.74
CA GLN A 110 12.40 0.75 -5.84
C GLN A 110 12.05 2.18 -6.31
N VAL A 111 13.05 2.88 -6.87
CA VAL A 111 12.89 4.26 -7.39
C VAL A 111 11.74 4.35 -8.41
N SER A 112 11.56 3.32 -9.25
CA SER A 112 10.49 3.28 -10.24
C SER A 112 9.09 3.21 -9.63
N ALA A 113 8.91 2.50 -8.50
CA ALA A 113 7.65 2.50 -7.76
C ALA A 113 7.42 3.85 -7.07
N ALA A 114 8.46 4.43 -6.45
CA ALA A 114 8.36 5.75 -5.81
C ALA A 114 7.86 6.81 -6.80
N MET A 115 8.43 6.84 -8.01
CA MET A 115 7.99 7.73 -9.09
C MET A 115 6.53 7.51 -9.48
N LYS A 116 6.09 6.26 -9.63
CA LYS A 116 4.70 5.92 -9.96
C LYS A 116 3.73 6.30 -8.85
N PHE A 117 4.10 6.04 -7.59
CA PHE A 117 3.31 6.43 -6.42
C PHE A 117 3.17 7.96 -6.36
N LEU A 118 4.25 8.72 -6.44
CA LEU A 118 4.22 10.18 -6.38
C LEU A 118 3.41 10.79 -7.52
N LYS A 119 3.56 10.27 -8.75
CA LYS A 119 2.81 10.72 -9.94
C LYS A 119 1.30 10.59 -9.79
N CYS A 120 0.83 9.50 -9.16
CA CYS A 120 -0.59 9.18 -9.00
C CYS A 120 -1.18 9.66 -7.66
N ALA A 121 -0.35 10.06 -6.69
CA ALA A 121 -0.75 10.55 -5.37
C ALA A 121 -1.02 12.06 -5.36
N LYS A 122 -1.65 12.60 -6.42
CA LYS A 122 -2.04 14.02 -6.48
C LYS A 122 -3.12 14.39 -5.45
N ASN A 123 -4.08 13.49 -5.25
CA ASN A 123 -5.16 13.66 -4.27
C ASN A 123 -5.15 12.49 -3.29
N TRP A 124 -5.06 12.79 -2.00
CA TRP A 124 -5.02 11.80 -0.91
C TRP A 124 -6.44 11.57 -0.39
N ILE A 125 -7.14 10.68 -1.08
CA ILE A 125 -8.54 10.32 -0.80
C ILE A 125 -8.64 9.07 0.07
N TYR A 126 -7.65 8.19 -0.01
CA TYR A 126 -7.60 6.92 0.70
C TYR A 126 -6.45 6.94 1.69
N ALA A 127 -6.53 6.10 2.73
CA ALA A 127 -5.37 5.82 3.57
C ALA A 127 -4.22 5.28 2.70
N VAL A 128 -2.99 5.42 3.19
CA VAL A 128 -1.80 5.12 2.37
C VAL A 128 -1.69 3.64 2.02
N ASP A 129 -2.06 2.75 2.94
CA ASP A 129 -2.12 1.31 2.73
C ASP A 129 -3.13 0.94 1.63
N ASP A 130 -4.33 1.55 1.68
CA ASP A 130 -5.35 1.44 0.65
C ASP A 130 -4.82 1.94 -0.69
N TYR A 131 -4.15 3.10 -0.71
CA TYR A 131 -3.59 3.67 -1.93
C TYR A 131 -2.54 2.76 -2.56
N MET A 132 -1.63 2.21 -1.76
CA MET A 132 -0.57 1.31 -2.23
C MET A 132 -1.14 -0.01 -2.78
N ASP A 133 -2.25 -0.50 -2.22
CA ASP A 133 -2.94 -1.69 -2.72
C ASP A 133 -3.70 -1.44 -4.04
N MET A 134 -3.90 -0.19 -4.45
CA MET A 134 -4.57 0.17 -5.70
C MET A 134 -3.63 0.06 -6.91
N PHE A 135 -3.07 -1.13 -7.15
CA PHE A 135 -2.17 -1.41 -8.29
C PHE A 135 -2.73 -0.97 -9.65
N TYR A 136 -4.05 -0.97 -9.81
CA TYR A 136 -4.79 -0.51 -11.00
C TYR A 136 -4.83 1.02 -11.17
N LYS A 137 -4.33 1.80 -10.19
CA LYS A 137 -4.22 3.26 -10.23
C LYS A 137 -2.82 3.74 -10.62
N HIS A 138 -1.79 3.08 -10.11
CA HIS A 138 -0.39 3.51 -10.27
C HIS A 138 0.51 2.50 -11.00
N ASN A 139 -0.02 1.32 -11.37
CA ASN A 139 0.70 0.28 -12.10
C ASN A 139 1.94 -0.25 -11.34
N VAL A 140 1.82 -0.39 -10.02
CA VAL A 140 2.81 -1.05 -9.15
C VAL A 140 2.09 -2.25 -8.52
N LEU A 141 2.65 -3.45 -8.68
CA LEU A 141 2.00 -4.68 -8.24
C LEU A 141 2.22 -4.92 -6.74
N ASN A 142 1.22 -5.53 -6.08
CA ASN A 142 1.32 -5.92 -4.66
C ASN A 142 2.12 -7.22 -4.55
N ILE A 143 3.44 -7.10 -4.50
CA ILE A 143 4.34 -8.23 -4.31
C ILE A 143 4.61 -8.43 -2.82
N VAL A 144 4.66 -9.68 -2.40
CA VAL A 144 4.95 -10.12 -1.03
C VAL A 144 6.15 -11.06 -1.08
N LYS A 145 7.10 -10.89 -0.17
CA LYS A 145 8.17 -11.87 0.05
C LYS A 145 7.71 -12.90 1.08
N LYS A 146 7.82 -14.19 0.72
CA LYS A 146 7.68 -15.34 1.63
C LYS A 146 9.06 -16.00 1.80
N PRO A 147 9.39 -16.50 3.01
CA PRO A 147 8.65 -16.32 4.27
C PRO A 147 8.53 -14.84 4.67
N LEU A 148 7.57 -14.51 5.55
CA LEU A 148 7.41 -13.13 6.01
C LEU A 148 8.62 -12.75 6.87
N LEU A 149 9.23 -11.62 6.52
CA LEU A 149 10.49 -11.16 7.13
C LEU A 149 10.24 -10.25 8.33
N LEU A 150 9.02 -9.72 8.44
CA LEU A 150 8.57 -8.95 9.60
C LEU A 150 7.33 -9.59 10.21
N LYS A 151 7.21 -9.44 11.53
CA LYS A 151 6.04 -9.74 12.35
C LYS A 151 5.45 -8.39 12.79
N HIS A 152 4.13 -8.30 12.79
CA HIS A 152 3.45 -7.15 13.40
C HIS A 152 3.38 -7.40 14.91
N ASP A 153 3.85 -6.47 15.74
CA ASP A 153 3.72 -6.60 17.18
C ASP A 153 2.25 -6.42 17.59
N CYS A 154 1.56 -7.53 17.80
CA CYS A 154 0.15 -7.54 18.23
C CYS A 154 -0.06 -6.91 19.62
N ARG A 155 1.00 -6.58 20.37
CA ARG A 155 0.92 -5.95 21.69
C ARG A 155 0.67 -4.45 21.61
N ILE A 156 0.96 -3.83 20.47
CA ILE A 156 0.67 -2.43 20.21
C ILE A 156 -0.65 -2.39 19.44
N GLU A 157 -1.75 -2.12 20.14
CA GLU A 157 -3.02 -1.87 19.46
C GLU A 157 -2.84 -0.68 18.51
N SER A 158 -3.16 -0.87 17.22
CA SER A 158 -3.17 0.25 16.29
C SER A 158 -4.16 1.30 16.81
N SER A 159 -3.65 2.48 17.16
CA SER A 159 -4.45 3.65 17.54
C SER A 159 -5.38 4.10 16.41
N ILE A 160 -5.18 3.57 15.20
CA ILE A 160 -5.97 3.74 13.99
C ILE A 160 -7.35 3.02 14.07
N SER A 161 -7.61 2.23 15.12
CA SER A 161 -8.87 1.50 15.29
C SER A 161 -10.01 2.35 15.91
N GLN A 162 -11.04 2.58 15.08
CA GLN A 162 -12.42 3.07 15.36
C GLN A 162 -12.66 4.39 16.12
N ALA A 163 -11.75 4.88 16.96
CA ALA A 163 -11.92 6.07 17.78
C ALA A 163 -11.76 7.37 16.96
N GLY A 164 -12.68 7.64 16.04
CA GLY A 164 -12.62 8.89 15.26
C GLY A 164 -13.30 8.86 13.90
N ARG A 165 -13.91 7.73 13.49
CA ARG A 165 -14.74 7.72 12.26
C ARG A 165 -16.01 8.51 12.51
N LEU A 166 -15.94 9.83 12.35
CA LEU A 166 -17.10 10.71 12.29
C LEU A 166 -17.90 10.31 11.05
N PHE A 167 -18.83 9.39 11.24
CA PHE A 167 -19.87 9.10 10.25
C PHE A 167 -20.80 10.30 10.20
N LEU A 168 -20.40 11.32 9.43
CA LEU A 168 -21.31 12.36 9.00
C LEU A 168 -22.53 11.66 8.39
N LYS A 169 -23.75 12.00 8.82
CA LYS A 169 -24.99 11.54 8.18
C LYS A 169 -24.97 12.02 6.73
N ALA A 170 -24.42 11.19 5.84
CA ALA A 170 -24.17 11.57 4.47
C ALA A 170 -25.50 11.82 3.77
N LYS A 171 -25.64 13.01 3.18
CA LYS A 171 -26.76 13.35 2.30
C LYS A 171 -26.88 12.27 1.21
N PHE A 172 -28.10 11.97 0.78
CA PHE A 172 -28.39 10.87 -0.14
C PHE A 172 -27.52 10.89 -1.41
N TYR A 173 -27.33 12.07 -2.01
CA TYR A 173 -26.47 12.21 -3.20
C TYR A 173 -25.00 11.84 -2.95
N ARG A 174 -24.46 12.08 -1.74
CA ARG A 174 -23.08 11.66 -1.41
C ARG A 174 -22.95 10.14 -1.35
N LYS A 175 -24.01 9.44 -0.93
CA LYS A 175 -24.05 7.97 -1.00
C LYS A 175 -23.99 7.52 -2.46
N ILE A 176 -24.81 8.11 -3.33
CA ILE A 176 -24.79 7.80 -4.77
C ILE A 176 -23.39 8.03 -5.37
N ILE A 177 -22.78 9.19 -5.11
CA ILE A 177 -21.43 9.52 -5.59
C ILE A 177 -20.43 8.44 -5.14
N ARG A 178 -20.41 8.11 -3.84
CA ARG A 178 -19.55 7.05 -3.30
C ARG A 178 -19.75 5.71 -4.00
N GLU A 179 -20.99 5.32 -4.24
CA GLU A 179 -21.30 4.05 -4.92
C GLU A 179 -20.84 4.06 -6.39
N ILE A 180 -20.98 5.17 -7.10
CA ILE A 180 -20.46 5.33 -8.48
C ILE A 180 -18.94 5.17 -8.50
N PHE A 181 -18.21 5.87 -7.61
CA PHE A 181 -16.76 5.76 -7.54
C PHE A 181 -16.30 4.36 -7.08
N ARG A 182 -17.06 3.70 -6.21
CA ARG A 182 -16.82 2.30 -5.83
C ARG A 182 -16.96 1.37 -7.02
N LEU A 183 -18.02 1.51 -7.81
CA LEU A 183 -18.23 0.74 -9.03
C LEU A 183 -17.10 0.97 -10.05
N TYR A 184 -16.74 2.23 -10.30
CA TYR A 184 -15.65 2.59 -11.19
C TYR A 184 -14.32 1.92 -10.78
N ARG A 185 -13.96 2.00 -9.48
CA ARG A 185 -12.75 1.32 -8.96
C ARG A 185 -12.81 -0.18 -9.13
N ASN A 186 -13.96 -0.80 -8.87
CA ASN A 186 -14.13 -2.23 -9.03
C ASN A 186 -13.96 -2.66 -10.49
N ILE A 187 -14.52 -1.91 -11.44
CA ILE A 187 -14.35 -2.17 -12.88
C ILE A 187 -12.88 -2.06 -13.26
N LEU A 188 -12.20 -0.96 -12.90
CA LEU A 188 -10.76 -0.80 -13.18
C LEU A 188 -9.93 -1.93 -12.59
N LYS A 189 -10.17 -2.27 -11.32
CA LYS A 189 -9.49 -3.36 -10.63
C LYS A 189 -9.68 -4.68 -11.38
N LEU A 190 -10.91 -5.01 -11.77
CA LEU A 190 -11.22 -6.24 -12.50
C LEU A 190 -10.54 -6.28 -13.87
N SER A 191 -10.64 -5.20 -14.66
CA SER A 191 -10.00 -5.10 -15.97
C SER A 191 -8.48 -5.24 -15.86
N TYR A 192 -7.85 -4.57 -14.89
CA TYR A 192 -6.40 -4.63 -14.70
C TYR A 192 -5.96 -6.00 -14.18
N THR A 193 -6.74 -6.61 -13.28
CA THR A 193 -6.50 -7.99 -12.81
C THR A 193 -6.51 -8.98 -13.97
N PHE A 194 -7.52 -8.90 -14.84
CA PHE A 194 -7.61 -9.76 -16.03
C PHE A 194 -6.40 -9.56 -16.96
N TYR A 195 -6.02 -8.31 -17.22
CA TYR A 195 -4.85 -7.99 -18.03
C TYR A 195 -3.55 -8.58 -17.44
N ILE A 196 -3.30 -8.38 -16.15
CA ILE A 196 -2.08 -8.88 -15.50
C ILE A 196 -2.07 -10.41 -15.41
N LYS A 197 -3.20 -11.04 -15.08
CA LYS A 197 -3.32 -12.51 -15.07
C LYS A 197 -2.95 -13.10 -16.42
N LYS A 198 -3.50 -12.55 -17.50
CA LYS A 198 -3.18 -12.99 -18.87
C LYS A 198 -1.71 -12.73 -19.23
N LYS A 199 -1.13 -11.61 -18.77
CA LYS A 199 0.28 -11.27 -19.04
C LYS A 199 1.26 -12.20 -18.31
N LEU A 200 0.88 -12.72 -17.14
CA LEU A 200 1.72 -13.53 -16.28
C LEU A 200 1.34 -15.03 -16.30
N ASP A 201 0.43 -15.44 -17.19
CA ASP A 201 -0.12 -16.80 -17.27
C ASP A 201 -0.61 -17.36 -15.92
N ILE A 202 -1.27 -16.50 -15.13
CA ILE A 202 -1.84 -16.84 -13.82
C ILE A 202 -3.30 -17.25 -14.00
N ASN A 203 -3.63 -18.49 -13.61
CA ASN A 203 -5.01 -19.02 -13.56
C ASN A 203 -5.84 -18.42 -12.39
#